data_AF-A0A9E4IYL2-F1
#
_entry.id   AF-A0A9E4IYL2-F1
#
_cell.length_a   1.000
_cell.length_b   1.000
_cell.length_c   1.000
_cell.angle_alpha   90.00
_cell.angle_beta   90.00
_cell.angle_gamma   90.00
#
_symmetry.space_group_name_H-M   'P 1'
#
loop_
_entity.id
_entity.type
_entity.pdbx_description
1 polymer ?
#
loop_
_entity_poly.entity_id
_entity_poly.type
_entity_poly.pdbx_seq_one_letter_code
_entity_poly.pdbx_strand_id
1 'polypeptide(L)'
;MAEPIRIVVPDIGDFDSVDVVEVLVSPGEHVDIDAGLITLESDKASMEVPSTHCGIVLEVAVSLGDKVGEGDLIVVLDAEDESHPDHRAERPRHPHAPPAASGGGVDQEVGAESAAQGGQRTTLGAPASPPPSGAPRRLREGTAVPRATTTSAAPAVAAPRDVDAEVLVLGAGPGGYTAAFRVADLGRQVVLVEPHANLGGVCLNVGCIPSKALLHAGRVIEEAAEFAAHGIDFGPPNIDRARLVGWKEEVVGRLTGGLAQLAERRKVDVVRGHGRFVGAHEVEVRDADGGRRTLTFGQAIVAVGSRPAMIPGLPEGDTRVWDSTDALELDPDFEPDGRLLVIGGGIIGLEMATVYAALGYRVTVVELLPQLLTGVDRDLVRPLQRRLAGRLEGIHT
;
A
#
# COMPACT_ATOMS: atom_id res chain seq x y z
N MET A 1 42.05 19.63 -7.80
CA MET A 1 40.65 19.93 -8.17
C MET A 1 40.39 19.06 -9.38
N ALA A 2 39.53 18.06 -9.23
CA ALA A 2 39.10 17.24 -10.35
C ALA A 2 38.39 18.13 -11.37
N GLU A 3 38.47 17.79 -12.66
CA GLU A 3 37.71 18.52 -13.68
C GLU A 3 36.21 18.21 -13.53
N PRO A 4 35.33 19.20 -13.66
CA PRO A 4 33.89 18.98 -13.49
C PRO A 4 33.35 18.06 -14.59
N ILE A 5 32.50 17.12 -14.19
CA ILE A 5 31.91 16.11 -15.08
C ILE A 5 30.63 16.66 -15.70
N ARG A 6 30.50 16.48 -17.02
CA ARG A 6 29.32 16.92 -17.79
C ARG A 6 28.45 15.71 -18.07
N ILE A 7 27.22 15.70 -17.53
CA ILE A 7 26.24 14.65 -17.83
C ILE A 7 25.34 15.14 -18.97
N VAL A 8 25.21 14.29 -19.99
CA VAL A 8 24.44 14.57 -21.21
C VAL A 8 23.26 13.62 -21.35
N VAL A 9 22.31 13.96 -22.21
CA VAL A 9 21.18 13.10 -22.59
C VAL A 9 21.71 11.81 -23.22
N PRO A 10 21.34 10.62 -22.69
CA PRO A 10 21.75 9.34 -23.25
C PRO A 10 21.07 9.07 -24.59
N ASP A 11 21.45 8.00 -25.27
CA ASP A 11 20.76 7.54 -26.48
C ASP A 11 19.26 7.35 -26.20
N ILE A 12 18.43 8.13 -26.91
CA ILE A 12 16.96 8.15 -26.79
C ILE A 12 16.28 7.31 -27.88
N GLY A 13 17.03 6.55 -28.68
CA GLY A 13 16.50 5.73 -29.78
C GLY A 13 16.22 6.54 -31.05
N ASP A 14 15.19 6.16 -31.82
CA ASP A 14 14.85 6.76 -33.13
C ASP A 14 14.22 8.17 -33.06
N PHE A 15 14.42 8.93 -31.97
CA PHE A 15 13.82 10.25 -31.76
C PHE A 15 14.86 11.38 -31.88
N ASP A 16 14.59 12.37 -32.73
CA ASP A 16 15.48 13.54 -32.90
C ASP A 16 15.47 14.48 -31.67
N SER A 17 14.36 14.55 -30.93
CA SER A 17 14.23 15.35 -29.71
C SER A 17 13.05 14.89 -28.85
N VAL A 18 13.19 14.99 -27.53
CA VAL A 18 12.15 14.66 -26.54
C VAL A 18 11.95 15.82 -25.56
N ASP A 19 10.76 15.88 -24.94
CA ASP A 19 10.39 16.99 -24.04
C ASP A 19 10.83 16.69 -22.59
N VAL A 20 11.42 17.68 -21.93
CA VAL A 20 11.75 17.63 -20.49
C VAL A 20 10.48 17.92 -19.69
N VAL A 21 9.95 16.91 -19.00
CA VAL A 21 8.69 17.02 -18.23
C VAL A 21 8.91 17.16 -16.74
N GLU A 22 10.12 16.91 -16.25
CA GLU A 22 10.50 17.16 -14.87
C GLU A 22 12.02 17.35 -14.75
N VAL A 23 12.43 18.28 -13.88
CA VAL A 23 13.83 18.46 -13.46
C VAL A 23 13.91 18.10 -11.99
N LEU A 24 14.66 17.05 -11.66
CA LEU A 24 14.67 16.41 -10.36
C LEU A 24 15.79 16.91 -9.43
N VAL A 25 16.70 17.73 -9.97
CA VAL A 25 17.88 18.23 -9.25
C VAL A 25 18.00 19.76 -9.32
N SER A 26 18.58 20.36 -8.28
CA SER A 26 18.89 21.80 -8.21
C SER A 26 20.38 22.07 -8.05
N PRO A 27 20.91 23.22 -8.52
CA PRO A 27 22.29 23.62 -8.22
C PRO A 27 22.57 23.66 -6.72
N GLY A 28 23.69 23.08 -6.30
CA GLY A 28 24.10 22.91 -4.90
C GLY A 28 23.59 21.62 -4.24
N GLU A 29 22.81 20.80 -4.94
CA GLU A 29 22.33 19.51 -4.45
C GLU A 29 23.38 18.40 -4.62
N HIS A 30 23.49 17.51 -3.63
CA HIS A 30 24.31 16.31 -3.74
C HIS A 30 23.52 15.20 -4.42
N VAL A 31 24.12 14.57 -5.42
CA VAL A 31 23.50 13.51 -6.23
C VAL A 31 24.35 12.24 -6.14
N ASP A 32 23.69 11.11 -5.86
CA ASP A 32 24.32 9.78 -5.86
C ASP A 32 24.34 9.17 -7.28
N ILE A 33 25.20 8.17 -7.50
CA ILE A 33 25.09 7.31 -8.70
C ILE A 33 23.69 6.66 -8.74
N ASP A 34 23.10 6.62 -9.93
CA ASP A 34 21.75 6.16 -10.24
C ASP A 34 20.60 7.07 -9.75
N ALA A 35 20.88 8.24 -9.17
CA ALA A 35 19.83 9.20 -8.81
C ALA A 35 19.29 9.91 -10.06
N GLY A 36 17.97 10.08 -10.16
CA GLY A 36 17.32 10.75 -11.29
C GLY A 36 17.69 12.23 -11.41
N LEU A 37 18.03 12.66 -12.62
CA LEU A 37 18.37 14.05 -12.93
C LEU A 37 17.20 14.78 -13.58
N ILE A 38 16.59 14.16 -14.60
CA ILE A 38 15.45 14.68 -15.35
C ILE A 38 14.54 13.54 -15.79
N THR A 39 13.28 13.88 -16.05
CA THR A 39 12.32 12.99 -16.71
C THR A 39 12.04 13.52 -18.12
N LEU A 40 12.25 12.66 -19.11
CA LEU A 40 11.97 12.92 -20.53
C LEU A 40 10.68 12.20 -20.92
N GLU A 41 9.84 12.84 -21.73
CA GLU A 41 8.63 12.23 -22.30
C GLU A 41 8.68 12.25 -23.83
N SER A 42 8.45 11.09 -24.43
CA SER A 42 8.14 10.92 -25.85
C SER A 42 6.67 10.54 -26.04
N ASP A 43 6.21 10.43 -27.29
CA ASP A 43 4.82 10.07 -27.61
C ASP A 43 4.44 8.63 -27.16
N LYS A 44 5.43 7.80 -26.79
CA LYS A 44 5.25 6.39 -26.39
C LYS A 44 5.66 6.06 -24.97
N ALA A 45 6.56 6.83 -24.36
CA ALA A 45 7.13 6.48 -23.06
C ALA A 45 7.69 7.70 -22.33
N SER A 46 7.71 7.61 -21.00
CA SER A 46 8.48 8.51 -20.15
C SER A 46 9.69 7.76 -19.61
N MET A 47 10.86 8.41 -19.62
CA MET A 47 12.12 7.84 -19.17
C MET A 47 12.84 8.81 -18.23
N GLU A 48 13.28 8.31 -17.09
CA GLU A 48 14.10 9.04 -16.13
C GLU A 48 15.58 8.85 -16.48
N VAL A 49 16.34 9.95 -16.56
CA VAL A 49 17.79 9.91 -16.83
C VAL A 49 18.56 9.87 -15.52
N PRO A 50 19.25 8.77 -15.18
CA PRO A 50 20.01 8.66 -13.94
C PRO A 50 21.39 9.35 -14.03
N SER A 51 21.93 9.76 -12.88
CA SER A 51 23.30 10.26 -12.76
C SER A 51 24.32 9.14 -12.89
N THR A 52 25.38 9.40 -13.67
CA THR A 52 26.50 8.46 -13.87
C THR A 52 27.59 8.58 -12.82
N HIS A 53 27.60 9.66 -12.03
CA HIS A 53 28.63 9.97 -11.03
C HIS A 53 27.99 10.53 -9.76
N CYS A 54 28.68 10.39 -8.62
CA CYS A 54 28.32 11.11 -7.40
C CYS A 54 29.01 12.47 -7.34
N GLY A 55 28.36 13.44 -6.71
CA GLY A 55 28.94 14.77 -6.52
C GLY A 55 27.91 15.89 -6.31
N ILE A 56 28.40 17.13 -6.29
CA ILE A 56 27.57 18.33 -6.13
C ILE A 56 27.21 18.91 -7.50
N VAL A 57 25.93 19.20 -7.72
CA VAL A 57 25.44 19.87 -8.93
C VAL A 57 25.92 21.31 -8.95
N LEU A 58 26.77 21.66 -9.91
CA LEU A 58 27.24 23.03 -10.10
C LEU A 58 26.22 23.84 -10.92
N GLU A 59 25.68 23.24 -11.97
CA GLU A 59 24.78 23.90 -12.92
C GLU A 59 23.81 22.89 -13.51
N VAL A 60 22.55 23.31 -13.68
CA VAL A 60 21.52 22.58 -14.44
C VAL A 60 21.28 23.35 -15.73
N ALA A 61 21.52 22.71 -16.87
CA ALA A 61 21.51 23.35 -18.18
C ALA A 61 20.17 23.24 -18.93
N VAL A 62 19.21 22.50 -18.37
CA VAL A 62 17.88 22.25 -18.94
C VAL A 62 16.76 22.75 -18.03
N SER A 63 15.67 23.20 -18.61
CA SER A 63 14.46 23.68 -17.94
C SER A 63 13.24 22.83 -18.27
N LEU A 64 12.22 22.89 -17.41
CA LEU A 64 10.93 22.26 -17.65
C LEU A 64 10.30 22.78 -18.97
N GLY A 65 10.00 21.86 -19.89
CA GLY A 65 9.42 22.15 -21.20
C GLY A 65 10.43 22.33 -22.33
N ASP A 66 11.73 22.17 -22.07
CA ASP A 66 12.76 22.20 -23.12
C ASP A 66 12.71 20.93 -23.99
N LYS A 67 13.11 21.09 -25.27
CA LYS A 67 13.32 19.97 -26.19
C LYS A 67 14.80 19.64 -26.25
N VAL A 68 15.15 18.40 -25.90
CA VAL A 68 16.54 17.93 -25.84
C VAL A 68 16.76 16.69 -26.70
N GLY A 69 17.93 16.59 -27.32
CA GLY A 69 18.37 15.44 -28.12
C GLY A 69 19.58 14.73 -27.49
N GLU A 70 19.96 13.57 -28.06
CA GLU A 70 21.15 12.82 -27.61
C GLU A 70 22.40 13.72 -27.57
N GLY A 71 23.12 13.69 -26.45
CA GLY A 71 24.35 14.47 -26.25
C GLY A 71 24.14 15.90 -25.75
N ASP A 72 22.91 16.37 -25.60
CA ASP A 72 22.64 17.67 -24.98
C ASP A 72 22.99 17.67 -23.49
N LEU A 73 23.54 18.79 -22.99
CA LEU A 73 23.98 18.89 -21.60
C LEU A 73 22.79 18.96 -20.64
N ILE A 74 22.79 18.12 -19.61
CA ILE A 74 21.77 18.11 -18.55
C ILE A 74 22.30 18.85 -17.32
N VAL A 75 23.41 18.39 -16.75
CA VAL A 75 24.03 18.98 -15.56
C VAL A 75 25.56 18.96 -15.63
N VAL A 76 26.18 19.89 -14.89
CA VAL A 76 27.62 19.89 -14.58
C VAL A 76 27.80 19.52 -13.11
N LEU A 77 28.57 18.48 -12.83
CA LEU A 77 28.86 17.98 -11.49
C LEU A 77 30.31 18.25 -11.08
N ASP A 78 30.53 18.61 -9.81
CA ASP A 78 31.83 18.49 -9.16
C ASP A 78 31.94 17.09 -8.55
N ALA A 79 32.74 16.22 -9.17
CA ALA A 79 32.81 14.81 -8.82
C ALA A 79 33.79 14.55 -7.69
N GLU A 80 33.40 13.69 -6.75
CA GLU A 80 34.25 13.27 -5.63
C GLU A 80 34.95 11.93 -5.98
N ASP A 81 36.28 11.87 -5.87
CA ASP A 81 37.06 10.64 -6.14
C ASP A 81 36.83 9.59 -5.05
N GLU A 82 36.61 8.33 -5.45
CA GLU A 82 36.42 7.21 -4.52
C GLU A 82 37.73 6.81 -3.81
N SER A 83 37.96 7.32 -2.60
CA SER A 83 38.90 6.72 -1.65
C SER A 83 38.62 7.01 -0.17
N HIS A 84 37.51 6.50 0.40
CA HIS A 84 37.40 5.86 1.74
C HIS A 84 35.93 5.48 2.01
N PRO A 85 35.62 4.39 2.74
CA PRO A 85 34.24 4.00 3.01
C PRO A 85 33.65 4.89 4.11
N ASP A 86 32.32 5.00 4.06
CA ASP A 86 31.40 5.53 5.07
C ASP A 86 30.92 6.98 4.86
N HIS A 87 30.14 7.19 3.80
CA HIS A 87 29.08 8.20 3.76
C HIS A 87 27.81 7.60 3.15
N ARG A 88 27.21 6.62 3.83
CA ARG A 88 25.82 6.18 3.56
C ARG A 88 24.85 6.95 4.46
N ALA A 89 24.97 8.27 4.45
CA ALA A 89 24.09 9.18 5.16
C ALA A 89 23.57 10.26 4.20
N GLU A 90 22.24 10.39 4.16
CA GLU A 90 21.44 11.53 3.66
C GLU A 90 20.73 11.47 2.28
N ARG A 91 19.72 10.58 2.19
CA ARG A 91 18.39 10.75 1.50
C ARG A 91 18.36 10.76 -0.06
N PRO A 92 17.16 10.72 -0.71
CA PRO A 92 16.18 9.63 -0.77
C PRO A 92 15.94 9.15 -2.23
N ARG A 93 16.00 7.84 -2.49
CA ARG A 93 15.63 7.27 -3.81
C ARG A 93 14.11 7.25 -4.03
N HIS A 94 13.65 7.85 -5.13
CA HIS A 94 12.28 7.74 -5.63
C HIS A 94 11.99 6.28 -6.08
N PRO A 95 10.77 5.76 -5.89
CA PRO A 95 10.43 4.41 -6.32
C PRO A 95 10.17 4.35 -7.82
N HIS A 96 11.03 3.64 -8.54
CA HIS A 96 10.85 3.26 -9.95
C HIS A 96 9.64 2.33 -10.11
N ALA A 97 8.75 2.64 -11.05
CA ALA A 97 7.62 1.80 -11.44
C ALA A 97 8.09 0.64 -12.34
N PRO A 98 7.47 -0.55 -12.28
CA PRO A 98 7.83 -1.66 -13.17
C PRO A 98 7.36 -1.39 -14.61
N PRO A 99 8.14 -1.79 -15.64
CA PRO A 99 7.78 -1.58 -17.03
C PRO A 99 6.57 -2.44 -17.46
N ALA A 100 5.68 -1.82 -18.22
CA ALA A 100 4.59 -2.47 -18.92
C ALA A 100 5.14 -3.34 -20.06
N ALA A 101 4.89 -4.65 -20.00
CA ALA A 101 5.14 -5.53 -21.14
C ALA A 101 3.99 -5.39 -22.15
N SER A 102 4.40 -4.94 -23.34
CA SER A 102 3.66 -4.81 -24.58
C SER A 102 2.99 -6.10 -25.04
N GLY A 103 1.70 -6.03 -25.34
CA GLY A 103 1.01 -7.01 -26.17
C GLY A 103 1.43 -6.86 -27.64
N GLY A 104 2.03 -7.91 -28.18
CA GLY A 104 2.19 -8.12 -29.62
C GLY A 104 1.08 -9.04 -30.11
N GLY A 105 0.24 -8.55 -31.02
CA GLY A 105 -0.76 -9.34 -31.72
C GLY A 105 -0.13 -10.27 -32.75
N VAL A 106 -0.72 -11.45 -32.91
CA VAL A 106 -0.59 -12.26 -34.12
C VAL A 106 -1.97 -12.80 -34.47
N ASP A 107 -2.49 -12.34 -35.61
CA ASP A 107 -3.62 -12.92 -36.30
C ASP A 107 -3.28 -14.33 -36.79
N GLN A 108 -4.16 -15.31 -36.55
CA GLN A 108 -4.35 -16.43 -37.46
C GLN A 108 -5.70 -17.15 -37.23
N GLU A 109 -6.62 -16.93 -38.15
CA GLU A 109 -7.66 -17.89 -38.53
C GLU A 109 -6.99 -19.13 -39.15
N VAL A 110 -7.35 -20.35 -38.71
CA VAL A 110 -7.93 -21.48 -39.48
C VAL A 110 -8.35 -22.52 -38.41
N GLY A 111 -9.56 -23.06 -38.36
CA GLY A 111 -10.11 -23.99 -39.33
C GLY A 111 -10.89 -25.05 -38.56
N ALA A 112 -12.18 -25.15 -38.86
CA ALA A 112 -13.05 -26.20 -38.35
C ALA A 112 -12.66 -27.54 -38.97
N GLU A 113 -12.71 -28.62 -38.19
CA GLU A 113 -13.19 -29.91 -38.67
C GLU A 113 -13.64 -30.84 -37.54
N SER A 114 -14.56 -31.72 -37.93
CA SER A 114 -15.57 -32.41 -37.15
C SER A 114 -15.37 -33.92 -37.29
N ALA A 115 -15.63 -34.68 -36.22
CA ALA A 115 -16.28 -35.99 -36.23
C ALA A 115 -16.45 -36.44 -34.76
N ALA A 116 -17.63 -36.43 -34.13
CA ALA A 116 -18.88 -37.15 -34.39
C ALA A 116 -18.83 -38.66 -34.08
N GLN A 117 -19.80 -39.04 -33.22
CA GLN A 117 -20.49 -40.34 -33.02
C GLN A 117 -20.17 -41.07 -31.70
N GLY A 118 -21.14 -41.46 -30.87
CA GLY A 118 -22.60 -41.29 -30.97
C GLY A 118 -23.42 -42.04 -29.91
N GLY A 119 -24.68 -41.60 -29.73
CA GLY A 119 -25.87 -42.32 -29.19
C GLY A 119 -26.05 -42.33 -27.66
N GLN A 120 -27.22 -42.06 -27.08
CA GLN A 120 -28.60 -42.27 -27.54
C GLN A 120 -29.61 -41.18 -27.11
N ARG A 121 -30.70 -41.12 -27.89
CA ARG A 121 -31.86 -40.22 -27.80
C ARG A 121 -32.88 -40.66 -26.74
N THR A 122 -33.56 -39.67 -26.17
CA THR A 122 -35.00 -39.72 -25.87
C THR A 122 -35.62 -38.34 -26.13
N THR A 123 -36.85 -38.35 -26.65
CA THR A 123 -37.49 -37.26 -27.40
C THR A 123 -38.46 -36.39 -26.58
N LEU A 124 -38.36 -35.08 -26.84
CA LEU A 124 -39.40 -34.06 -27.09
C LEU A 124 -40.49 -33.72 -26.04
N GLY A 125 -40.45 -32.45 -25.60
CA GLY A 125 -41.60 -31.63 -25.20
C GLY A 125 -41.22 -30.14 -25.22
N ALA A 126 -41.82 -29.36 -26.12
CA ALA A 126 -41.54 -27.94 -26.37
C ALA A 126 -42.35 -26.99 -25.44
N PRO A 127 -42.02 -25.68 -25.35
CA PRO A 127 -42.18 -24.87 -24.14
C PRO A 127 -43.49 -24.07 -24.07
N ALA A 128 -43.94 -23.78 -22.84
CA ALA A 128 -45.05 -22.87 -22.56
C ALA A 128 -44.54 -21.46 -22.20
N SER A 129 -45.19 -20.44 -22.79
CA SER A 129 -44.90 -19.01 -22.69
C SER A 129 -45.13 -18.42 -21.28
N PRO A 130 -44.45 -17.31 -20.91
CA PRO A 130 -44.67 -16.61 -19.65
C PRO A 130 -45.89 -15.65 -19.70
N PRO A 131 -46.54 -15.36 -18.57
CA PRO A 131 -47.69 -14.45 -18.49
C PRO A 131 -47.28 -12.96 -18.57
N PRO A 132 -48.22 -12.04 -18.88
CA PRO A 132 -47.92 -10.69 -19.31
C PRO A 132 -47.50 -9.72 -18.19
N SER A 133 -46.65 -8.79 -18.60
CA SER A 133 -46.15 -7.61 -17.87
C SER A 133 -47.27 -6.75 -17.29
N GLY A 134 -47.26 -6.60 -15.96
CA GLY A 134 -48.00 -5.57 -15.24
C GLY A 134 -47.16 -4.29 -15.11
N ALA A 135 -47.82 -3.15 -15.33
CA ALA A 135 -47.28 -1.79 -15.28
C ALA A 135 -46.40 -1.47 -14.04
N PRO A 136 -45.44 -0.52 -14.14
CA PRO A 136 -44.52 -0.23 -13.06
C PRO A 136 -45.28 0.36 -11.86
N ARG A 137 -45.27 -0.38 -10.76
CA ARG A 137 -45.64 0.14 -9.44
C ARG A 137 -44.62 1.22 -9.09
N ARG A 138 -45.04 2.49 -9.07
CA ARG A 138 -44.22 3.60 -8.58
C ARG A 138 -43.60 3.18 -7.24
N LEU A 139 -42.27 3.12 -7.21
CA LEU A 139 -41.51 3.07 -5.96
C LEU A 139 -41.97 4.29 -5.16
N ARG A 140 -42.59 4.03 -4.00
CA ARG A 140 -42.78 5.08 -3.00
C ARG A 140 -41.39 5.57 -2.66
N GLU A 141 -41.17 6.88 -2.81
CA GLU A 141 -40.00 7.57 -2.32
C GLU A 141 -39.71 7.07 -0.91
N GLY A 142 -38.54 6.45 -0.75
CA GLY A 142 -38.02 6.08 0.55
C GLY A 142 -37.95 7.33 1.39
N THR A 143 -38.58 7.25 2.57
CA THR A 143 -38.45 8.19 3.68
C THR A 143 -37.04 8.75 3.74
N ALA A 144 -36.94 10.07 3.56
CA ALA A 144 -35.73 10.82 3.77
C ALA A 144 -35.12 10.43 5.12
N VAL A 145 -33.85 10.03 5.10
CA VAL A 145 -33.03 9.96 6.31
C VAL A 145 -33.17 11.32 6.99
N PRO A 146 -33.52 11.40 8.29
CA PRO A 146 -33.59 12.68 8.97
C PRO A 146 -32.22 13.33 8.84
N ARG A 147 -32.16 14.41 8.06
CA ARG A 147 -30.99 15.29 8.00
C ARG A 147 -30.70 15.66 9.44
N ALA A 148 -29.54 15.24 9.95
CA ALA A 148 -29.13 15.52 11.31
C ALA A 148 -29.37 17.01 11.55
N THR A 149 -30.36 17.31 12.38
CA THR A 149 -30.58 18.65 12.91
C THR A 149 -29.25 19.06 13.50
N THR A 150 -28.69 20.15 12.99
CA THR A 150 -27.53 20.81 13.57
C THR A 150 -27.86 21.08 15.03
N THR A 151 -27.41 20.18 15.92
CA THR A 151 -27.39 20.44 17.34
C THR A 151 -26.59 21.71 17.49
N SER A 152 -27.21 22.76 18.03
CA SER A 152 -26.56 24.02 18.38
C SER A 152 -25.23 23.68 19.06
N ALA A 153 -24.12 24.10 18.44
CA ALA A 153 -22.81 23.93 19.03
C ALA A 153 -22.86 24.48 20.46
N ALA A 154 -22.44 23.69 21.44
CA ALA A 154 -22.16 24.18 22.78
C ALA A 154 -21.26 25.42 22.65
N PRO A 155 -21.40 26.43 23.55
CA PRO A 155 -20.56 27.62 23.47
C PRO A 155 -19.09 27.18 23.43
N ALA A 156 -18.39 27.58 22.38
CA ALA A 156 -16.98 27.24 22.19
C ALA A 156 -16.22 27.79 23.39
N VAL A 157 -15.67 26.90 24.22
CA VAL A 157 -14.72 27.27 25.26
C VAL A 157 -13.56 27.95 24.53
N ALA A 158 -13.22 29.16 24.94
CA ALA A 158 -12.13 29.90 24.30
C ALA A 158 -10.82 29.12 24.49
N ALA A 159 -10.09 28.92 23.39
CA ALA A 159 -8.81 28.23 23.44
C ALA A 159 -7.82 28.97 24.38
N PRO A 160 -7.02 28.26 25.18
CA PRO A 160 -6.02 28.89 26.03
C PRO A 160 -4.96 29.63 25.19
N ARG A 161 -4.38 30.71 25.73
CA ARG A 161 -3.39 31.55 25.02
C ARG A 161 -1.94 31.09 25.20
N ASP A 162 -1.71 30.13 26.10
CA ASP A 162 -0.42 29.52 26.39
C ASP A 162 -0.68 28.01 26.45
N VAL A 163 -0.26 27.28 25.41
CA VAL A 163 -0.57 25.86 25.22
C VAL A 163 0.69 25.09 24.88
N ASP A 164 0.80 23.85 25.37
CA ASP A 164 1.90 22.96 25.03
C ASP A 164 1.91 22.61 23.53
N ALA A 165 0.75 22.65 22.88
CA ALA A 165 0.58 22.40 21.46
C ALA A 165 -0.47 23.34 20.84
N GLU A 166 -0.12 24.03 19.75
CA GLU A 166 -1.17 24.69 18.95
C GLU A 166 -2.16 23.67 18.37
N VAL A 167 -1.64 22.52 17.93
CA VAL A 167 -2.44 21.35 17.54
C VAL A 167 -1.89 20.09 18.19
N LEU A 168 -2.74 19.38 18.92
CA LEU A 168 -2.46 18.03 19.38
C LEU A 168 -3.04 17.01 18.40
N VAL A 169 -2.26 16.01 18.01
CA VAL A 169 -2.74 14.87 17.23
C VAL A 169 -2.67 13.62 18.10
N LEU A 170 -3.80 12.95 18.32
CA LEU A 170 -3.88 11.75 19.13
C LEU A 170 -3.96 10.50 18.24
N GLY A 171 -2.87 9.75 18.18
CA GLY A 171 -2.67 8.56 17.33
C GLY A 171 -1.81 8.87 16.10
N ALA A 172 -0.84 8.00 15.82
CA ALA A 172 0.12 8.16 14.72
C ALA A 172 -0.08 7.14 13.59
N GLY A 173 -1.33 6.73 13.32
CA GLY A 173 -1.69 6.06 12.06
C GLY A 173 -1.62 7.01 10.86
N PRO A 174 -1.93 6.55 9.62
CA PRO A 174 -1.90 7.38 8.41
C PRO A 174 -2.64 8.70 8.54
N GLY A 175 -3.87 8.70 9.07
CA GLY A 175 -4.60 9.95 9.30
C GLY A 175 -3.91 10.88 10.31
N GLY A 176 -3.23 10.32 11.32
CA GLY A 176 -2.57 11.06 12.39
C GLY A 176 -1.23 11.66 11.98
N TYR A 177 -0.26 10.84 11.56
CA TYR A 177 1.05 11.36 11.20
C TYR A 177 0.99 12.28 9.98
N THR A 178 0.11 12.01 8.99
CA THR A 178 -0.06 12.89 7.84
C THR A 178 -0.65 14.24 8.26
N ALA A 179 -1.63 14.25 9.17
CA ALA A 179 -2.16 15.48 9.72
C ALA A 179 -1.08 16.25 10.50
N ALA A 180 -0.31 15.57 11.35
CA ALA A 180 0.76 16.19 12.11
C ALA A 180 1.82 16.82 11.19
N PHE A 181 2.26 16.09 10.16
CA PHE A 181 3.23 16.61 9.18
C PHE A 181 2.67 17.81 8.44
N ARG A 182 1.39 17.76 8.02
CA ARG A 182 0.76 18.89 7.36
C ARG A 182 0.64 20.12 8.27
N VAL A 183 0.34 19.93 9.55
CA VAL A 183 0.30 21.03 10.53
C VAL A 183 1.69 21.66 10.68
N ALA A 184 2.74 20.84 10.80
CA ALA A 184 4.12 21.32 10.86
C ALA A 184 4.54 22.07 9.57
N ASP A 185 4.17 21.54 8.40
CA ASP A 185 4.43 22.18 7.10
C ASP A 185 3.72 23.54 6.97
N LEU A 186 2.63 23.76 7.72
CA LEU A 186 1.92 25.04 7.82
C LEU A 186 2.51 26.00 8.86
N GLY A 187 3.65 25.65 9.47
CA GLY A 187 4.39 26.48 10.41
C GLY A 187 3.80 26.53 11.82
N ARG A 188 2.91 25.60 12.17
CA ARG A 188 2.28 25.53 13.50
C ARG A 188 2.95 24.48 14.38
N GLN A 189 3.03 24.76 15.67
CA GLN A 189 3.52 23.78 16.64
C GLN A 189 2.57 22.59 16.76
N VAL A 190 3.10 21.38 16.63
CA VAL A 190 2.32 20.15 16.74
C VAL A 190 2.95 19.16 17.69
N VAL A 191 2.09 18.57 18.52
CA VAL A 191 2.43 17.49 19.42
C VAL A 191 1.64 16.24 19.00
N LEU A 192 2.35 15.16 18.66
CA LEU A 192 1.78 13.89 18.22
C LEU A 192 1.90 12.86 19.34
N VAL A 193 0.76 12.39 19.87
CA VAL A 193 0.71 11.40 20.97
C VAL A 193 0.47 10.00 20.40
N GLU A 194 1.37 9.06 20.70
CA GLU A 194 1.31 7.68 20.21
C GLU A 194 1.75 6.70 21.32
N PRO A 195 0.92 5.72 21.73
CA PRO A 195 1.30 4.74 22.73
C PRO A 195 2.35 3.72 22.25
N HIS A 196 2.40 3.38 20.96
CA HIS A 196 3.33 2.39 20.43
C HIS A 196 4.75 2.94 20.25
N ALA A 197 5.74 2.05 20.21
CA ALA A 197 7.15 2.42 20.03
C ALA A 197 7.44 3.01 18.63
N ASN A 198 6.73 2.53 17.60
CA ASN A 198 6.90 2.95 16.21
C ASN A 198 5.71 3.83 15.76
N LEU A 199 5.97 4.77 14.85
CA LEU A 199 4.91 5.52 14.16
C LEU A 199 4.28 4.67 13.05
N GLY A 200 3.18 5.14 12.47
CA GLY A 200 2.53 4.55 11.30
C GLY A 200 1.27 3.73 11.58
N GLY A 201 0.95 3.50 12.86
CA GLY A 201 -0.27 2.83 13.33
C GLY A 201 -0.52 1.47 12.68
N VAL A 202 -1.79 1.05 12.63
CA VAL A 202 -2.19 -0.27 12.12
C VAL A 202 -1.72 -0.52 10.69
N CYS A 203 -1.92 0.43 9.77
CA CYS A 203 -1.63 0.22 8.35
C CYS A 203 -0.15 -0.07 8.08
N LEU A 204 0.77 0.62 8.76
CA LEU A 204 2.20 0.40 8.57
C LEU A 204 2.72 -0.81 9.36
N ASN A 205 2.32 -0.94 10.61
CA ASN A 205 2.94 -1.92 11.52
C ASN A 205 2.32 -3.32 11.41
N VAL A 206 0.98 -3.41 11.31
CA VAL A 206 0.23 -4.67 11.45
C VAL A 206 -0.95 -4.76 10.48
N GLY A 207 -0.78 -4.23 9.27
CA GLY A 207 -1.86 -4.11 8.31
C GLY A 207 -1.38 -4.06 6.87
N CYS A 208 -1.60 -2.92 6.21
CA CYS A 208 -1.37 -2.75 4.78
C CYS A 208 0.01 -3.20 4.33
N ILE A 209 1.07 -2.72 4.96
CA ILE A 209 2.46 -2.97 4.54
C ILE A 209 2.86 -4.42 4.72
N PRO A 210 2.75 -5.03 5.92
CA PRO A 210 3.10 -6.44 6.10
C PRO A 210 2.22 -7.35 5.23
N SER A 211 0.91 -7.08 5.10
CA SER A 211 0.02 -7.85 4.22
C SER A 211 0.50 -7.80 2.76
N LYS A 212 0.90 -6.62 2.29
CA LYS A 212 1.31 -6.42 0.88
C LYS A 212 2.67 -7.05 0.61
N ALA A 213 3.58 -7.07 1.59
CA ALA A 213 4.84 -7.81 1.50
C ALA A 213 4.58 -9.32 1.32
N LEU A 214 3.71 -9.89 2.15
CA LEU A 214 3.36 -11.32 2.09
C LEU A 214 2.57 -11.68 0.81
N LEU A 215 1.64 -10.83 0.38
CA LEU A 215 0.94 -11.00 -0.90
C LEU A 215 1.91 -10.97 -2.09
N HIS A 216 2.94 -10.13 -2.03
CA HIS A 216 3.98 -10.12 -3.06
C HIS A 216 4.74 -11.45 -3.09
N ALA A 217 5.14 -11.98 -1.93
CA ALA A 217 5.77 -13.30 -1.86
C ALA A 217 4.86 -14.41 -2.42
N GLY A 218 3.57 -14.40 -2.06
CA GLY A 218 2.59 -15.34 -2.61
C GLY A 218 2.44 -15.22 -4.13
N ARG A 219 2.41 -14.00 -4.66
CA ARG A 219 2.39 -13.74 -6.11
C ARG A 219 3.61 -14.32 -6.82
N VAL A 220 4.81 -14.15 -6.27
CA VAL A 220 6.05 -14.70 -6.86
C VAL A 220 5.99 -16.23 -6.92
N ILE A 221 5.47 -16.88 -5.87
CA ILE A 221 5.28 -18.35 -5.85
C ILE A 221 4.33 -18.79 -6.98
N GLU A 222 3.20 -18.09 -7.12
CA GLU A 222 2.20 -18.40 -8.15
C GLU A 222 2.74 -18.18 -9.57
N GLU A 223 3.38 -17.04 -9.84
CA GLU A 223 3.94 -16.72 -11.15
C GLU A 223 5.03 -17.72 -11.57
N ALA A 224 5.88 -18.15 -10.63
CA ALA A 224 6.87 -19.19 -10.88
C ALA A 224 6.22 -20.53 -11.27
N ALA A 225 5.13 -20.92 -10.61
CA ALA A 225 4.38 -22.14 -10.93
C ALA A 225 3.65 -22.04 -12.28
N GLU A 226 3.08 -20.89 -12.61
CA GLU A 226 2.37 -20.65 -13.88
C GLU A 226 3.34 -20.70 -15.09
N PHE A 227 4.63 -20.41 -14.90
CA PHE A 227 5.65 -20.45 -15.95
C PHE A 227 5.97 -21.87 -16.45
N ALA A 228 5.62 -22.92 -15.68
CA ALA A 228 5.77 -24.30 -16.10
C ALA A 228 5.00 -24.62 -17.39
N ALA A 229 3.85 -23.96 -17.62
CA ALA A 229 3.09 -24.09 -18.86
C ALA A 229 3.83 -23.56 -20.10
N HIS A 230 4.85 -22.72 -19.91
CA HIS A 230 5.72 -22.17 -20.95
C HIS A 230 7.05 -22.94 -21.07
N GLY A 231 7.19 -24.08 -20.39
CA GLY A 231 8.36 -24.95 -20.46
C GLY A 231 9.51 -24.57 -19.52
N ILE A 232 9.29 -23.64 -18.59
CA ILE A 232 10.27 -23.26 -17.57
C ILE A 232 9.71 -23.65 -16.21
N ASP A 233 10.29 -24.69 -15.62
CA ASP A 233 9.83 -25.28 -14.37
C ASP A 233 10.86 -25.06 -13.25
N PHE A 234 10.42 -24.44 -12.16
CA PHE A 234 11.22 -24.19 -10.96
C PHE A 234 10.97 -25.22 -9.85
N GLY A 235 9.97 -26.09 -10.01
CA GLY A 235 9.45 -26.95 -8.96
C GLY A 235 8.74 -26.18 -7.82
N PRO A 236 8.20 -26.90 -6.83
CA PRO A 236 7.61 -26.27 -5.64
C PRO A 236 8.69 -25.54 -4.81
N PRO A 237 8.39 -24.37 -4.23
CA PRO A 237 9.35 -23.61 -3.46
C PRO A 237 9.67 -24.29 -2.12
N ASN A 238 10.91 -24.11 -1.65
CA ASN A 238 11.26 -24.37 -0.25
C ASN A 238 11.07 -23.08 0.56
N ILE A 239 10.11 -23.06 1.47
CA ILE A 239 9.72 -21.86 2.22
C ILE A 239 10.43 -21.85 3.58
N ASP A 240 11.35 -20.89 3.77
CA ASP A 240 11.91 -20.55 5.08
C ASP A 240 11.04 -19.46 5.72
N ARG A 241 10.13 -19.87 6.62
CA ARG A 241 9.23 -18.97 7.35
C ARG A 241 10.00 -17.87 8.08
N ALA A 242 11.08 -18.21 8.77
CA ALA A 242 11.81 -17.24 9.60
C ALA A 242 12.44 -16.14 8.74
N ARG A 243 13.00 -16.50 7.57
CA ARG A 243 13.51 -15.50 6.61
C ARG A 243 12.40 -14.66 5.98
N LEU A 244 11.27 -15.27 5.65
CA LEU A 244 10.13 -14.55 5.06
C LEU A 244 9.56 -13.51 6.02
N VAL A 245 9.36 -13.88 7.30
CA VAL A 245 8.94 -12.95 8.35
C VAL A 245 10.02 -11.90 8.59
N GLY A 246 11.30 -12.28 8.65
CA GLY A 246 12.41 -11.33 8.82
C GLY A 246 12.47 -10.27 7.71
N TRP A 247 12.26 -10.66 6.46
CA TRP A 247 12.18 -9.72 5.33
C TRP A 247 10.97 -8.79 5.43
N LYS A 248 9.79 -9.32 5.79
CA LYS A 248 8.59 -8.50 6.09
C LYS A 248 8.91 -7.44 7.14
N GLU A 249 9.54 -7.83 8.25
CA GLU A 249 9.90 -6.93 9.34
C GLU A 249 10.96 -5.90 8.94
N GLU A 250 11.90 -6.25 8.05
CA GLU A 250 12.84 -5.28 7.47
C GLU A 250 12.10 -4.20 6.66
N VAL A 251 11.11 -4.59 5.84
CA VAL A 251 10.29 -3.65 5.08
C VAL A 251 9.52 -2.70 6.01
N VAL A 252 8.91 -3.22 7.07
CA VAL A 252 8.20 -2.42 8.08
C VAL A 252 9.19 -1.50 8.82
N GLY A 253 10.34 -2.02 9.26
CA GLY A 253 11.38 -1.28 9.97
C GLY A 253 11.92 -0.10 9.15
N ARG A 254 12.19 -0.31 7.86
CA ARG A 254 12.65 0.76 6.96
C ARG A 254 11.65 1.90 6.86
N LEU A 255 10.36 1.58 6.70
CA LEU A 255 9.31 2.58 6.53
C LEU A 255 8.97 3.30 7.83
N THR A 256 8.92 2.59 8.96
CA THR A 256 8.70 3.19 10.30
C THR A 256 9.87 4.10 10.68
N GLY A 257 11.11 3.68 10.42
CA GLY A 257 12.30 4.53 10.59
C GLY A 257 12.28 5.78 9.71
N GLY A 258 11.83 5.64 8.45
CA GLY A 258 11.61 6.78 7.56
C GLY A 258 10.59 7.79 8.11
N LEU A 259 9.49 7.31 8.70
CA LEU A 259 8.50 8.19 9.36
C LEU A 259 9.08 8.91 10.58
N ALA A 260 9.88 8.22 11.41
CA ALA A 260 10.52 8.85 12.56
C ALA A 260 11.44 10.00 12.14
N GLN A 261 12.27 9.78 11.11
CA GLN A 261 13.13 10.84 10.55
C GLN A 261 12.32 11.99 9.93
N LEU A 262 11.18 11.71 9.30
CA LEU A 262 10.31 12.75 8.74
C LEU A 262 9.65 13.59 9.84
N ALA A 263 9.26 12.98 10.95
CA ALA A 263 8.71 13.67 12.10
C ALA A 263 9.74 14.62 12.73
N GLU A 264 10.97 14.13 12.92
CA GLU A 264 12.09 14.92 13.44
C GLU A 264 12.44 16.11 12.54
N ARG A 265 12.60 15.87 11.23
CA ARG A 265 12.89 16.95 10.25
C ARG A 265 11.81 18.03 10.22
N ARG A 266 10.55 17.65 10.48
CA ARG A 266 9.41 18.57 10.56
C ARG A 266 9.21 19.18 11.95
N LYS A 267 10.07 18.85 12.92
CA LYS A 267 9.97 19.33 14.32
C LYS A 267 8.61 18.99 14.95
N VAL A 268 8.04 17.84 14.59
CA VAL A 268 6.88 17.29 15.28
C VAL A 268 7.35 16.75 16.62
N ASP A 269 6.80 17.25 17.72
CA ASP A 269 7.08 16.70 19.05
C ASP A 269 6.31 15.40 19.24
N VAL A 270 7.02 14.28 19.28
CA VAL A 270 6.43 12.95 19.41
C VAL A 270 6.44 12.53 20.87
N VAL A 271 5.24 12.26 21.37
CA VAL A 271 4.95 11.93 22.76
C VAL A 271 4.56 10.48 22.86
N ARG A 272 5.39 9.69 23.54
CA ARG A 272 5.07 8.28 23.80
C ARG A 272 4.11 8.14 24.96
N GLY A 273 2.97 7.52 24.71
CA GLY A 273 2.01 7.16 25.74
C GLY A 273 0.55 7.18 25.30
N HIS A 274 -0.30 6.64 26.16
CA HIS A 274 -1.75 6.62 25.96
C HIS A 274 -2.36 7.95 26.37
N GLY A 275 -2.87 8.71 25.39
CA GLY A 275 -3.58 9.96 25.63
C GLY A 275 -5.05 9.76 26.00
N ARG A 276 -5.53 10.50 26.99
CA ARG A 276 -6.94 10.58 27.39
C ARG A 276 -7.33 12.03 27.63
N PHE A 277 -8.40 12.50 26.99
CA PHE A 277 -8.95 13.82 27.29
C PHE A 277 -9.40 13.88 28.76
N VAL A 278 -8.92 14.90 29.47
CA VAL A 278 -9.32 15.23 30.85
C VAL A 278 -10.04 16.59 30.92
N GLY A 279 -10.03 17.34 29.83
CA GLY A 279 -10.79 18.56 29.63
C GLY A 279 -10.98 18.87 28.14
N ALA A 280 -11.62 20.00 27.83
CA ALA A 280 -11.85 20.43 26.44
C ALA A 280 -10.54 20.79 25.70
N HIS A 281 -9.51 21.19 26.44
CA HIS A 281 -8.20 21.61 25.94
C HIS A 281 -7.03 20.90 26.65
N GLU A 282 -7.30 19.75 27.28
CA GLU A 282 -6.31 19.01 28.07
C GLU A 282 -6.37 17.50 27.80
N VAL A 283 -5.21 16.91 27.51
CA VAL A 283 -4.99 15.45 27.40
C VAL A 283 -3.98 15.01 28.47
N GLU A 284 -4.37 14.05 29.32
CA GLU A 284 -3.41 13.30 30.13
C GLU A 284 -2.78 12.21 29.26
N VAL A 285 -1.45 12.17 29.22
CA VAL A 285 -0.66 11.11 28.58
C VAL A 285 -0.04 10.24 29.67
N ARG A 286 -0.24 8.93 29.52
CA ARG A 286 0.40 7.89 30.35
C ARG A 286 1.42 7.14 29.54
N ASP A 287 2.69 7.22 29.91
CA ASP A 287 3.73 6.40 29.28
C ASP A 287 3.64 4.92 29.75
N ALA A 288 4.46 4.06 29.14
CA ALA A 288 4.49 2.64 29.46
C ALA A 288 5.05 2.33 30.87
N ASP A 289 5.83 3.26 31.43
CA ASP A 289 6.47 3.11 32.75
C ASP A 289 5.59 3.66 33.89
N GLY A 290 4.36 4.10 33.58
CA GLY A 290 3.39 4.64 34.53
C GLY A 290 3.56 6.13 34.84
N GLY A 291 4.48 6.81 34.16
CA GLY A 291 4.61 8.26 34.16
C GLY A 291 3.36 8.93 33.58
N ARG A 292 3.06 10.11 34.13
CA ARG A 292 1.88 10.90 33.79
C ARG A 292 2.28 12.33 33.49
N ARG A 293 1.75 12.86 32.39
CA ARG A 293 1.88 14.27 32.04
C ARG A 293 0.59 14.77 31.42
N THR A 294 0.18 15.98 31.76
CA THR A 294 -0.97 16.64 31.13
C THR A 294 -0.43 17.61 30.09
N LEU A 295 -0.99 17.56 28.88
CA LEU A 295 -0.70 18.46 27.78
C LEU A 295 -1.93 19.32 27.51
N THR A 296 -1.70 20.63 27.43
CA THR A 296 -2.68 21.63 27.00
C THR A 296 -2.58 21.87 25.50
N PHE A 297 -3.70 22.12 24.83
CA PHE A 297 -3.72 22.34 23.38
C PHE A 297 -4.76 23.35 22.91
N GLY A 298 -4.46 24.01 21.79
CA GLY A 298 -5.40 24.91 21.12
C GLY A 298 -6.50 24.16 20.36
N GLN A 299 -6.08 23.23 19.50
CA GLN A 299 -6.96 22.34 18.73
C GLN A 299 -6.50 20.88 18.84
N ALA A 300 -7.40 19.92 18.64
CA ALA A 300 -7.06 18.51 18.63
C ALA A 300 -7.58 17.80 17.39
N ILE A 301 -6.78 16.86 16.87
CA ILE A 301 -7.15 15.90 15.84
C ILE A 301 -7.14 14.51 16.49
N VAL A 302 -8.30 13.85 16.49
CA VAL A 302 -8.43 12.48 17.03
C VAL A 302 -8.25 11.49 15.88
N ALA A 303 -7.17 10.70 15.93
CA ALA A 303 -6.75 9.76 14.90
C ALA A 303 -6.37 8.39 15.51
N VAL A 304 -7.12 7.93 16.52
CA VAL A 304 -6.84 6.72 17.31
C VAL A 304 -7.08 5.39 16.59
N GLY A 305 -7.54 5.43 15.33
CA GLY A 305 -7.68 4.25 14.49
C GLY A 305 -8.81 3.30 14.89
N SER A 306 -8.59 2.01 14.63
CA SER A 306 -9.55 0.91 14.83
C SER A 306 -8.84 -0.34 15.33
N ARG A 307 -9.61 -1.34 15.76
CA ARG A 307 -9.11 -2.65 16.21
C ARG A 307 -9.94 -3.79 15.59
N PRO A 308 -9.41 -5.01 15.50
CA PRO A 308 -10.18 -6.17 15.01
C PRO A 308 -11.49 -6.36 15.77
N ALA A 309 -12.54 -6.75 15.03
CA ALA A 309 -13.82 -7.15 15.61
C ALA A 309 -13.72 -8.62 16.02
N MET A 310 -13.99 -8.91 17.30
CA MET A 310 -13.96 -10.28 17.82
C MET A 310 -15.36 -10.89 17.79
N ILE A 311 -15.45 -12.14 17.32
CA ILE A 311 -16.70 -12.90 17.33
C ILE A 311 -16.99 -13.37 18.76
N PRO A 312 -18.16 -13.04 19.34
CA PRO A 312 -18.51 -13.50 20.67
C PRO A 312 -18.53 -15.03 20.76
N GLY A 313 -17.96 -15.58 21.83
CA GLY A 313 -17.96 -17.03 22.10
C GLY A 313 -16.80 -17.81 21.48
N LEU A 314 -15.87 -17.15 20.78
CA LEU A 314 -14.58 -17.76 20.47
C LEU A 314 -13.75 -17.96 21.75
N PRO A 315 -12.95 -19.02 21.85
CA PRO A 315 -12.14 -19.29 23.03
C PRO A 315 -11.07 -18.21 23.21
N GLU A 316 -11.13 -17.50 24.34
CA GLU A 316 -10.12 -16.48 24.67
C GLU A 316 -8.77 -17.13 24.97
N GLY A 317 -7.70 -16.60 24.39
CA GLY A 317 -6.33 -17.05 24.63
C GLY A 317 -5.95 -18.39 23.98
N ASP A 318 -6.80 -18.97 23.14
CA ASP A 318 -6.41 -20.13 22.31
C ASP A 318 -5.47 -19.67 21.20
N THR A 319 -4.23 -20.16 21.21
CA THR A 319 -3.17 -19.76 20.27
C THR A 319 -3.44 -20.17 18.83
N ARG A 320 -4.49 -20.97 18.57
CA ARG A 320 -4.94 -21.37 17.24
C ARG A 320 -5.98 -20.43 16.65
N VAL A 321 -6.51 -19.50 17.44
CA VAL A 321 -7.47 -18.50 17.00
C VAL A 321 -6.73 -17.19 16.79
N TRP A 322 -6.66 -16.75 15.54
CA TRP A 322 -5.86 -15.61 15.12
C TRP A 322 -6.73 -14.42 14.74
N ASP A 323 -6.29 -13.22 15.11
CA ASP A 323 -6.72 -12.01 14.43
C ASP A 323 -5.80 -11.68 13.23
N SER A 324 -6.01 -10.54 12.58
CA SER A 324 -5.21 -10.15 11.42
C SER A 324 -3.74 -9.88 11.76
N THR A 325 -3.44 -9.46 12.99
CA THR A 325 -2.07 -9.23 13.46
C THR A 325 -1.34 -10.56 13.58
N ASP A 326 -1.97 -11.55 14.22
CA ASP A 326 -1.40 -12.89 14.38
C ASP A 326 -1.14 -13.54 13.02
N ALA A 327 -2.09 -13.40 12.08
CA ALA A 327 -1.96 -13.94 10.72
C ALA A 327 -0.77 -13.35 9.93
N LEU A 328 -0.35 -12.12 10.24
CA LEU A 328 0.80 -11.48 9.60
C LEU A 328 2.15 -11.95 10.15
N GLU A 329 2.15 -12.62 11.31
CA GLU A 329 3.35 -13.27 11.85
C GLU A 329 3.63 -14.62 11.20
N LEU A 330 2.69 -15.13 10.39
CA LEU A 330 2.69 -16.49 9.84
C LEU A 330 2.70 -17.57 10.92
N ASP A 331 2.09 -18.71 10.61
CA ASP A 331 2.01 -19.84 11.52
C ASP A 331 3.41 -20.24 12.01
N PRO A 332 3.71 -20.19 13.33
CA PRO A 332 5.00 -20.62 13.86
C PRO A 332 5.24 -22.12 13.63
N ASP A 333 4.17 -22.91 13.51
CA ASP A 333 4.19 -24.35 13.27
C ASP A 333 3.94 -24.66 11.79
N PHE A 334 4.34 -23.75 10.89
CA PHE A 334 4.14 -23.85 9.45
C PHE A 334 4.36 -25.28 8.92
N GLU A 335 3.30 -25.87 8.40
CA GLU A 335 3.30 -27.20 7.81
C GLU A 335 2.68 -27.14 6.41
N PRO A 336 3.39 -27.62 5.36
CA PRO A 336 2.78 -27.82 4.05
C PRO A 336 1.51 -28.69 4.15
N ASP A 337 0.47 -28.35 3.39
CA ASP A 337 -0.87 -28.98 3.45
C ASP A 337 -1.64 -28.79 4.77
N GLY A 338 -1.15 -27.92 5.66
CA GLY A 338 -1.86 -27.43 6.84
C GLY A 338 -3.23 -26.84 6.49
N ARG A 339 -4.16 -26.82 7.45
CA ARG A 339 -5.54 -26.34 7.22
C ARG A 339 -5.78 -25.03 7.95
N LEU A 340 -6.32 -24.04 7.23
CA LEU A 340 -6.69 -22.74 7.78
C LEU A 340 -8.16 -22.45 7.48
N LEU A 341 -8.91 -22.08 8.52
CA LEU A 341 -10.26 -21.55 8.38
C LEU A 341 -10.22 -20.02 8.53
N VAL A 342 -10.62 -19.31 7.49
CA VAL A 342 -10.82 -17.86 7.52
C VAL A 342 -12.30 -17.57 7.75
N ILE A 343 -12.61 -16.89 8.86
CA ILE A 343 -13.97 -16.45 9.19
C ILE A 343 -14.14 -14.99 8.76
N GLY A 344 -14.96 -14.77 7.74
CA GLY A 344 -15.21 -13.49 7.09
C GLY A 344 -14.59 -13.40 5.70
N GLY A 345 -15.42 -13.17 4.69
CA GLY A 345 -15.07 -12.97 3.27
C GLY A 345 -14.81 -11.51 2.89
N GLY A 346 -14.39 -10.70 3.86
CA GLY A 346 -13.96 -9.31 3.65
C GLY A 346 -12.53 -9.21 3.09
N ILE A 347 -12.08 -7.99 2.80
CA ILE A 347 -10.79 -7.73 2.15
C ILE A 347 -9.63 -8.41 2.90
N ILE A 348 -9.51 -8.20 4.22
CA ILE A 348 -8.43 -8.77 5.03
C ILE A 348 -8.46 -10.29 5.02
N GLY A 349 -9.65 -10.89 5.18
CA GLY A 349 -9.80 -12.34 5.16
C GLY A 349 -9.35 -12.94 3.82
N LEU A 350 -9.70 -12.30 2.70
CA LEU A 350 -9.29 -12.76 1.37
C LEU A 350 -7.81 -12.51 1.06
N GLU A 351 -7.23 -11.40 1.55
CA GLU A 351 -5.78 -11.17 1.47
C GLU A 351 -5.03 -12.31 2.19
N MET A 352 -5.41 -12.61 3.44
CA MET A 352 -4.78 -13.69 4.21
C MET A 352 -5.05 -15.06 3.61
N ALA A 353 -6.27 -15.33 3.11
CA ALA A 353 -6.57 -16.58 2.42
C ALA A 353 -5.65 -16.80 1.21
N THR A 354 -5.37 -15.73 0.46
CA THR A 354 -4.46 -15.78 -0.70
C THR A 354 -3.02 -16.04 -0.28
N VAL A 355 -2.53 -15.34 0.76
CA VAL A 355 -1.17 -15.54 1.30
C VAL A 355 -0.99 -16.99 1.74
N TYR A 356 -1.86 -17.50 2.61
CA TYR A 356 -1.69 -18.84 3.17
C TYR A 356 -1.88 -19.94 2.11
N ALA A 357 -2.80 -19.77 1.16
CA ALA A 357 -2.94 -20.71 0.05
C ALA A 357 -1.67 -20.76 -0.82
N ALA A 358 -1.06 -19.62 -1.11
CA ALA A 358 0.20 -19.56 -1.87
C ALA A 358 1.38 -20.20 -1.10
N LEU A 359 1.36 -20.14 0.24
CA LEU A 359 2.33 -20.83 1.09
C LEU A 359 2.05 -22.33 1.23
N GLY A 360 0.97 -22.86 0.64
CA GLY A 360 0.67 -24.30 0.61
C GLY A 360 -0.37 -24.76 1.64
N TYR A 361 -1.08 -23.85 2.30
CA TYR A 361 -2.20 -24.24 3.17
C TYR A 361 -3.44 -24.56 2.35
N ARG A 362 -4.22 -25.52 2.83
CA ARG A 362 -5.60 -25.73 2.43
C ARG A 362 -6.48 -24.75 3.20
N VAL A 363 -6.91 -23.70 2.51
CA VAL A 363 -7.67 -22.61 3.12
C VAL A 363 -9.15 -22.74 2.80
N THR A 364 -10.00 -22.68 3.82
CA THR A 364 -11.45 -22.54 3.66
C THR A 364 -11.89 -21.16 4.14
N VAL A 365 -12.71 -20.46 3.35
CA VAL A 365 -13.33 -19.17 3.72
C VAL A 365 -14.80 -19.37 4.02
N VAL A 366 -15.26 -18.88 5.17
CA VAL A 366 -16.68 -18.87 5.55
C VAL A 366 -17.13 -17.43 5.78
N GLU A 367 -18.12 -17.00 5.01
CA GLU A 367 -18.77 -15.69 5.08
C GLU A 367 -20.24 -15.90 5.44
N LEU A 368 -20.75 -15.07 6.34
CA LEU A 368 -22.15 -15.12 6.77
C LEU A 368 -23.07 -14.43 5.75
N LEU A 369 -22.54 -13.45 5.03
CA LEU A 369 -23.26 -12.63 4.07
C LEU A 369 -23.32 -13.29 2.69
N PRO A 370 -24.32 -12.95 1.86
CA PRO A 370 -24.57 -13.67 0.60
C PRO A 370 -23.48 -13.54 -0.48
N GLN A 371 -22.42 -12.75 -0.24
CA GLN A 371 -21.31 -12.57 -1.17
C GLN A 371 -20.02 -12.25 -0.43
N LEU A 372 -18.90 -12.65 -1.01
CA LEU A 372 -17.58 -12.09 -0.69
C LEU A 372 -17.55 -10.59 -0.98
N LEU A 373 -16.70 -9.85 -0.25
CA LEU A 373 -16.51 -8.41 -0.42
C LEU A 373 -17.83 -7.65 -0.42
N THR A 374 -18.60 -7.79 0.66
CA THR A 374 -19.90 -7.10 0.79
C THR A 374 -19.74 -5.59 0.55
N GLY A 375 -20.57 -5.05 -0.34
CA GLY A 375 -20.52 -3.65 -0.77
C GLY A 375 -19.76 -3.42 -2.08
N VAL A 376 -19.02 -4.42 -2.57
CA VAL A 376 -18.39 -4.39 -3.91
C VAL A 376 -19.38 -4.89 -4.96
N ASP A 377 -19.29 -4.31 -6.17
CA ASP A 377 -20.09 -4.71 -7.31
C ASP A 377 -19.92 -6.21 -7.62
N ARG A 378 -21.05 -6.89 -7.81
CA ARG A 378 -21.08 -8.34 -8.06
C ARG A 378 -20.32 -8.75 -9.31
N ASP A 379 -20.27 -7.89 -10.33
CA ASP A 379 -19.53 -8.16 -11.57
C ASP A 379 -18.02 -8.14 -11.34
N LEU A 380 -17.55 -7.40 -10.33
CA LEU A 380 -16.14 -7.41 -9.90
C LEU A 380 -15.84 -8.60 -8.96
N VAL A 381 -16.80 -9.00 -8.12
CA VAL A 381 -16.62 -10.15 -7.20
C VAL A 381 -16.61 -11.47 -7.96
N ARG A 382 -17.45 -11.63 -8.98
CA ARG A 382 -17.56 -12.87 -9.77
C ARG A 382 -16.23 -13.42 -10.31
N PRO A 383 -15.40 -12.65 -11.04
CA PRO A 383 -14.13 -13.15 -11.55
C PRO A 383 -13.15 -13.52 -10.42
N LEU A 384 -13.12 -12.74 -9.33
CA LEU A 384 -12.31 -13.04 -8.16
C LEU A 384 -12.73 -14.38 -7.53
N GLN A 385 -14.03 -14.56 -7.26
CA GLN A 385 -14.55 -15.79 -6.66
C GLN A 385 -14.27 -17.01 -7.52
N ARG A 386 -14.35 -16.90 -8.86
CA ARG A 386 -13.95 -17.98 -9.77
C ARG A 386 -12.47 -18.33 -9.65
N ARG A 387 -11.58 -17.32 -9.59
CA ARG A 387 -10.14 -17.54 -9.41
C ARG A 387 -9.86 -18.20 -8.06
N LEU A 388 -10.50 -17.74 -7.00
CA LEU A 388 -10.33 -18.28 -5.65
C LEU A 388 -10.88 -19.71 -5.51
N ALA A 389 -11.97 -20.06 -6.18
CA ALA A 389 -12.54 -21.41 -6.13
C ALA A 389 -11.59 -22.49 -6.69
N GLY A 390 -10.64 -22.12 -7.56
CA GLY A 390 -9.59 -23.04 -8.03
C GLY A 390 -8.36 -23.10 -7.12
N ARG A 391 -8.29 -22.28 -6.07
CA ARG A 391 -7.11 -22.10 -5.21
C ARG A 391 -7.37 -22.46 -3.75
N LEU A 392 -8.58 -22.17 -3.27
CA LEU A 392 -8.99 -22.42 -1.90
C LEU A 392 -9.67 -23.79 -1.80
N GLU A 393 -9.56 -24.45 -0.65
CA GLU A 393 -10.24 -25.73 -0.36
C GLU A 393 -11.76 -25.56 -0.35
N GLY A 394 -12.26 -24.41 0.09
CA GLY A 394 -13.68 -24.10 0.11
C GLY A 394 -14.00 -22.62 0.27
N ILE A 395 -15.11 -22.19 -0.32
CA ILE A 395 -15.71 -20.87 -0.12
C ILE A 395 -17.20 -21.08 0.19
N HIS A 396 -17.62 -20.65 1.37
CA HIS A 396 -19.01 -20.74 1.83
C HIS A 396 -19.53 -19.34 2.12
N THR A 397 -20.61 -18.94 1.46
CA THR A 397 -21.27 -17.62 1.56
C THR A 397 -22.77 -17.79 1.74
#